data_AF-A0A1M6H651-F1
#
_entry.id   AF-A0A1M6H651-F1
#
_cell.length_a   1.000
_cell.length_b   1.000
_cell.length_c   1.000
_cell.angle_alpha   90.00
_cell.angle_beta   90.00
_cell.angle_gamma   90.00
#
_symmetry.space_group_name_H-M   'P 1'
#
loop_
_entity.id
_entity.type
_entity.pdbx_description
1 polymer ?
#
loop_
_entity_poly.entity_id
_entity_poly.type
_entity_poly.pdbx_seq_one_letter_code
_entity_poly.pdbx_strand_id
1 'polypeptide(L)'
;MKNLKNFLRISLILLFFTSCSNDTAIEDSNFEDNQNNIIEADNSVYENENYSDSEIDIYEIERIYYDEATDQEIPVIFQIGITEDDNDLHLFDVSENILELKGITRAEFEAELINVTNGGDEDDPNDGLSPHSKCIEACKDKYTDEDGNKIKGRGSCKANCWVDTAIRLMDAGVPF
;
A
#
# COMPACT_ATOMS: atom_id res chain seq x y z
N MET A 1 35.11 -39.94 44.00
CA MET A 1 35.27 -39.26 42.69
C MET A 1 34.32 -39.87 41.66
N LYS A 2 33.04 -39.47 41.64
CA LYS A 2 32.01 -40.01 40.72
C LYS A 2 31.09 -38.96 40.08
N ASN A 3 31.40 -37.66 40.21
CA ASN A 3 30.55 -36.57 39.70
C ASN A 3 31.29 -35.62 38.75
N LEU A 4 32.12 -36.15 37.85
CA LEU A 4 32.77 -35.33 36.80
C LEU A 4 32.33 -35.69 35.37
N LYS A 5 31.64 -36.82 35.17
CA LYS A 5 31.29 -37.31 33.82
C LYS A 5 29.97 -36.77 33.26
N ASN A 6 29.11 -36.17 34.09
CA ASN A 6 27.82 -35.61 33.64
C ASN A 6 27.87 -34.11 33.31
N PHE A 7 28.92 -33.39 33.69
CA PHE A 7 29.04 -31.96 33.36
C PHE A 7 29.53 -31.72 31.92
N LEU A 8 30.20 -32.71 31.32
CA LEU A 8 30.78 -32.60 29.97
C LEU A 8 29.78 -32.86 28.83
N ARG A 9 28.55 -33.31 29.12
CA ARG A 9 27.50 -33.48 28.09
C ARG A 9 26.61 -32.26 27.89
N ILE A 10 26.61 -31.30 28.83
CA ILE A 10 25.78 -30.09 28.72
C ILE A 10 26.52 -28.99 27.93
N SER A 11 27.84 -29.07 27.82
CA SER A 11 28.66 -28.05 27.14
C SER A 11 28.77 -28.19 25.62
N LEU A 12 28.13 -29.20 25.00
CA LEU A 12 28.20 -29.46 23.54
C LEU A 12 26.97 -28.94 22.76
N ILE A 13 26.01 -28.28 23.42
CA ILE A 13 24.78 -27.78 22.78
C ILE A 13 24.85 -26.26 22.49
N LEU A 14 25.92 -25.57 22.90
CA LEU A 14 26.07 -24.10 22.79
C LEU A 14 26.94 -23.61 21.62
N LEU A 15 27.23 -24.44 20.62
CA LEU A 15 28.13 -24.09 19.49
C LEU A 15 27.47 -24.17 18.09
N PHE A 16 26.16 -23.90 17.98
CA PHE A 16 25.48 -23.80 16.66
C PHE A 16 24.95 -22.40 16.29
N PHE A 17 25.31 -21.34 17.01
CA PHE A 17 24.89 -19.96 16.68
C PHE A 17 26.01 -19.06 16.17
N THR A 18 26.92 -19.59 15.36
CA THR A 18 27.82 -18.75 14.55
C THR A 18 28.02 -19.39 13.18
N SER A 19 27.06 -19.21 12.28
CA SER A 19 27.36 -19.17 10.86
C SER A 19 26.84 -17.84 10.33
N CYS A 20 27.77 -17.08 9.78
CA CYS A 20 27.59 -15.74 9.30
C CYS A 20 26.45 -15.66 8.29
N SER A 21 25.64 -14.62 8.48
CA SER A 21 24.90 -13.90 7.47
C SER A 21 25.75 -13.80 6.21
N ASN A 22 25.33 -14.55 5.19
CA ASN A 22 25.61 -14.20 3.82
C ASN A 22 24.50 -13.24 3.43
N ASP A 23 24.87 -12.08 2.90
CA ASP A 23 23.96 -11.14 2.25
C ASP A 23 23.19 -11.88 1.15
N THR A 24 22.01 -12.38 1.49
CA THR A 24 20.94 -12.48 0.53
C THR A 24 20.31 -11.11 0.53
N ALA A 25 20.58 -10.36 -0.56
CA ALA A 25 19.65 -9.33 -1.00
C ALA A 25 18.24 -9.90 -0.79
N ILE A 26 17.50 -9.27 0.12
CA ILE A 26 16.07 -9.46 0.20
C ILE A 26 15.57 -8.79 -1.08
N GLU A 27 15.58 -9.55 -2.18
CA GLU A 27 14.56 -9.39 -3.18
C GLU A 27 13.26 -9.68 -2.43
N ASP A 28 12.58 -8.62 -1.96
CA ASP A 28 11.17 -8.68 -1.62
C ASP A 28 10.39 -8.88 -2.92
N SER A 29 10.56 -10.08 -3.49
CA SER A 29 9.67 -10.67 -4.46
C SER A 29 8.41 -11.12 -3.72
N ASN A 30 7.62 -10.15 -3.25
CA ASN A 30 6.20 -10.33 -2.91
C ASN A 30 5.36 -9.23 -3.57
N PHE A 31 5.82 -8.74 -4.73
CA PHE A 31 4.99 -8.02 -5.70
C PHE A 31 4.60 -8.96 -6.85
N GLU A 32 4.19 -10.18 -6.54
CA GLU A 32 3.52 -11.04 -7.50
C GLU A 32 2.17 -11.49 -6.95
N ASP A 33 1.15 -11.12 -7.71
CA ASP A 33 -0.20 -11.66 -7.75
C ASP A 33 -1.13 -11.42 -6.56
N ASN A 34 -1.52 -10.16 -6.38
CA ASN A 34 -2.90 -9.85 -5.99
C ASN A 34 -3.57 -8.97 -7.07
N GLN A 35 -3.61 -9.47 -8.31
CA GLN A 35 -4.52 -8.96 -9.34
C GLN A 35 -5.94 -9.49 -9.07
N ASN A 36 -6.55 -9.08 -7.96
CA ASN A 36 -7.98 -9.27 -7.77
C ASN A 36 -8.74 -8.26 -8.65
N ASN A 37 -9.56 -8.80 -9.55
CA ASN A 37 -10.58 -8.17 -10.40
C ASN A 37 -10.61 -6.62 -10.37
N ILE A 38 -9.71 -5.99 -11.12
CA ILE A 38 -9.86 -4.58 -11.49
C ILE A 38 -10.95 -4.54 -12.56
N ILE A 39 -12.16 -4.11 -12.18
CA ILE A 39 -13.22 -3.80 -13.13
C ILE A 39 -12.97 -2.35 -13.54
N GLU A 40 -12.44 -2.15 -14.75
CA GLU A 40 -12.50 -0.85 -15.44
C GLU A 40 -14.01 -0.53 -15.56
N ALA A 41 -14.51 0.33 -14.67
CA ALA A 41 -15.91 0.73 -14.68
C ALA A 41 -16.10 1.68 -15.87
N ASP A 42 -17.04 1.35 -16.77
CA ASP A 42 -17.42 2.24 -17.87
C ASP A 42 -17.78 3.63 -17.31
N ASN A 43 -17.02 4.64 -17.73
CA ASN A 43 -17.08 6.05 -17.32
C ASN A 43 -18.51 6.52 -17.03
N SER A 44 -18.92 6.50 -15.76
CA SER A 44 -20.09 7.26 -15.33
C SER A 44 -19.64 8.70 -15.14
N VAL A 45 -19.97 9.53 -16.12
CA VAL A 45 -19.70 10.97 -16.14
C VAL A 45 -20.40 11.61 -14.94
N TYR A 46 -19.66 11.84 -13.86
CA TYR A 46 -20.04 12.80 -12.83
C TYR A 46 -19.71 14.20 -13.37
N GLU A 47 -20.70 14.87 -13.96
CA GLU A 47 -20.58 16.28 -14.36
C GLU A 47 -20.46 17.14 -13.09
N ASN A 48 -19.22 17.46 -12.70
CA ASN A 48 -18.95 18.52 -11.74
C ASN A 48 -18.34 19.71 -12.50
N GLU A 49 -19.11 20.81 -12.57
CA GLU A 49 -18.83 22.00 -13.38
C GLU A 49 -17.65 22.84 -12.81
N ASN A 50 -16.39 22.43 -12.99
CA ASN A 50 -15.22 23.36 -13.09
C ASN A 50 -13.84 22.72 -13.31
N TYR A 51 -13.72 21.53 -13.92
CA TYR A 51 -12.40 20.95 -14.16
C TYR A 51 -12.02 20.98 -15.65
N SER A 52 -10.81 21.48 -15.91
CA SER A 52 -10.21 21.65 -17.23
C SER A 52 -9.95 20.31 -17.89
N ASP A 53 -10.86 19.83 -18.76
CA ASP A 53 -10.73 18.92 -19.91
C ASP A 53 -9.71 17.74 -19.89
N SER A 54 -9.14 17.37 -18.75
CA SER A 54 -8.43 16.12 -18.54
C SER A 54 -9.45 15.06 -18.14
N GLU A 55 -9.59 14.03 -18.97
CA GLU A 55 -10.44 12.88 -18.68
C GLU A 55 -9.94 12.24 -17.37
N ILE A 56 -10.78 12.26 -16.33
CA ILE A 56 -10.49 11.61 -15.05
C ILE A 56 -10.88 10.14 -15.22
N ASP A 57 -9.90 9.25 -15.04
CA ASP A 57 -10.15 7.82 -15.03
C ASP A 57 -10.62 7.39 -13.65
N ILE A 58 -11.74 6.68 -13.58
CA ILE A 58 -12.31 6.16 -12.33
C ILE A 58 -12.05 4.65 -12.23
N TYR A 59 -11.37 4.25 -11.17
CA TYR A 59 -11.06 2.85 -10.85
C TYR A 59 -11.88 2.41 -9.65
N GLU A 60 -12.60 1.29 -9.80
CA GLU A 60 -13.23 0.59 -8.67
C GLU A 60 -12.37 -0.62 -8.29
N ILE A 61 -11.89 -0.66 -7.05
CA ILE A 61 -10.95 -1.67 -6.57
C ILE A 61 -11.52 -2.30 -5.30
N GLU A 62 -11.76 -3.61 -5.35
CA GLU A 62 -12.17 -4.40 -4.19
C GLU A 62 -10.94 -5.00 -3.48
N ARG A 63 -10.93 -4.91 -2.15
CA ARG A 63 -9.93 -5.55 -1.28
C ARG A 63 -10.62 -6.20 -0.10
N ILE A 64 -10.11 -7.36 0.29
CA ILE A 64 -10.56 -8.02 1.51
C ILE A 64 -9.74 -7.48 2.67
N TYR A 65 -10.43 -6.86 3.62
CA TYR A 65 -9.87 -6.40 4.89
C TYR A 65 -10.17 -7.44 5.97
N TYR A 66 -9.14 -7.88 6.70
CA TYR A 66 -9.32 -8.80 7.82
C TYR A 66 -9.31 -8.02 9.14
N ASP A 67 -10.43 -8.05 9.86
CA ASP A 67 -10.53 -7.42 11.18
C ASP A 67 -10.20 -8.43 12.29
N GLU A 68 -9.03 -8.26 12.90
CA GLU A 68 -8.56 -9.13 13.99
C GLU A 68 -9.46 -9.07 15.23
N ALA A 69 -10.16 -7.95 15.46
CA ALA A 69 -11.01 -7.77 16.64
C ALA A 69 -12.29 -8.63 16.58
N THR A 70 -12.86 -8.78 15.39
CA THR A 70 -14.10 -9.54 15.17
C THR A 70 -13.87 -10.91 14.51
N ASP A 71 -12.65 -11.20 14.04
CA ASP A 71 -12.28 -12.39 13.26
C ASP A 71 -13.14 -12.52 11.99
N GLN A 72 -13.25 -11.41 11.23
CA GLN A 72 -14.08 -11.31 10.03
C GLN A 72 -13.32 -10.76 8.82
N GLU A 73 -13.66 -11.28 7.65
CA GLU A 73 -13.27 -10.73 6.36
C GLU A 73 -14.34 -9.76 5.86
N ILE A 74 -13.93 -8.54 5.54
CA ILE A 74 -14.81 -7.44 5.14
C ILE A 74 -14.39 -7.01 3.73
N PRO A 75 -15.26 -7.13 2.72
CA PRO A 75 -14.98 -6.56 1.41
C PRO A 75 -15.04 -5.03 1.51
N VAL A 76 -13.96 -4.38 1.10
CA VAL A 76 -13.82 -2.93 1.04
C VAL A 76 -13.71 -2.53 -0.42
N ILE A 77 -14.59 -1.63 -0.84
CA ILE A 77 -14.62 -1.11 -2.20
C ILE A 77 -14.04 0.30 -2.15
N PHE A 78 -13.02 0.52 -2.98
CA PHE A 78 -12.40 1.83 -3.19
C PHE A 78 -12.78 2.35 -4.56
N GLN A 79 -13.14 3.63 -4.64
CA GLN A 79 -13.28 4.35 -5.91
C GLN A 79 -12.21 5.44 -5.99
N ILE A 80 -11.35 5.32 -6.98
CA ILE A 80 -10.17 6.17 -7.16
C ILE A 80 -10.29 6.90 -8.49
N GLY A 81 -10.39 8.22 -8.46
CA GLY A 81 -10.31 9.06 -9.65
C GLY A 81 -8.96 9.72 -9.74
N ILE A 82 -8.25 9.47 -10.83
CA ILE A 82 -6.93 10.02 -11.10
C ILE A 82 -6.85 10.41 -12.57
N THR A 83 -5.96 11.34 -12.90
CA THR A 83 -5.57 11.53 -14.30
C THR A 83 -4.32 10.74 -14.60
N GLU A 84 -4.10 10.39 -15.87
CA GLU A 84 -2.83 9.78 -16.25
C GLU A 84 -1.65 10.78 -16.13
N ASP A 85 -1.92 12.09 -16.24
CA ASP A 85 -0.95 13.18 -16.33
C ASP A 85 -0.37 13.62 -14.99
N ASP A 86 -1.20 13.76 -13.97
CA ASP A 86 -0.75 14.16 -12.63
C ASP A 86 -0.62 12.95 -11.69
N ASN A 87 0.01 13.19 -10.55
CA ASN A 87 0.03 12.22 -9.45
C ASN A 87 -1.13 12.46 -8.48
N ASP A 88 -2.02 13.39 -8.82
CA ASP A 88 -2.98 13.95 -7.90
C ASP A 88 -4.21 13.06 -7.85
N LEU A 89 -4.76 12.95 -6.64
CA LEU A 89 -6.00 12.23 -6.39
C LEU A 89 -7.15 13.21 -6.62
N HIS A 90 -7.98 12.94 -7.62
CA HIS A 90 -9.15 13.75 -7.95
C HIS A 90 -10.42 13.26 -7.24
N LEU A 91 -10.51 11.94 -7.04
CA LEU A 91 -11.59 11.30 -6.29
C LEU A 91 -11.01 10.19 -5.44
N PHE A 92 -11.48 10.11 -4.20
CA PHE A 92 -11.27 8.98 -3.32
C PHE A 92 -12.56 8.72 -2.57
N ASP A 93 -13.10 7.53 -2.73
CA ASP A 93 -14.17 7.03 -1.89
C ASP A 93 -13.84 5.62 -1.40
N VAL A 94 -14.35 5.29 -0.23
CA VAL A 94 -14.22 4.00 0.41
C VAL A 94 -15.57 3.61 1.00
N SER A 95 -15.92 2.33 0.88
CA SER A 95 -17.19 1.81 1.37
C SER A 95 -17.39 2.09 2.87
N GLU A 96 -18.59 2.53 3.25
CA GLU A 96 -18.88 3.00 4.62
C GLU A 96 -18.71 1.91 5.69
N ASN A 97 -18.87 0.63 5.31
CA ASN A 97 -18.75 -0.51 6.21
C ASN A 97 -17.40 -0.54 6.97
N ILE A 98 -16.29 -0.18 6.33
CA ILE A 98 -14.98 -0.19 7.00
C ILE A 98 -14.81 1.03 7.91
N LEU A 99 -15.32 2.19 7.49
CA LEU A 99 -15.24 3.42 8.28
C LEU A 99 -16.08 3.31 9.57
N GLU A 100 -17.30 2.76 9.45
CA GLU A 100 -18.17 2.49 10.59
C GLU A 100 -17.54 1.48 11.56
N LEU A 101 -16.92 0.42 11.04
CA LEU A 101 -16.23 -0.59 11.85
C LEU A 101 -15.04 0.01 12.62
N LYS A 102 -14.29 0.90 11.98
CA LYS A 102 -13.16 1.60 12.63
C LYS A 102 -13.63 2.76 13.52
N GLY A 103 -14.89 3.18 13.42
CA GLY A 103 -15.43 4.32 14.17
C GLY A 103 -14.86 5.66 13.71
N ILE A 104 -14.47 5.77 12.44
CA ILE A 104 -13.82 6.95 11.84
C ILE A 104 -14.79 7.59 10.86
N THR A 105 -14.88 8.91 10.84
CA THR A 105 -15.65 9.61 9.80
C THR A 105 -14.88 9.65 8.49
N ARG A 106 -15.58 9.71 7.35
CA ARG A 106 -14.95 9.87 6.03
C ARG A 106 -13.97 11.05 5.98
N ALA A 107 -14.36 12.19 6.56
CA ALA A 107 -13.52 13.40 6.60
C ALA A 107 -12.22 13.21 7.40
N GLU A 108 -12.27 12.48 8.53
CA GLU A 108 -11.07 12.15 9.30
C GLU A 108 -10.15 11.21 8.52
N PHE A 109 -10.72 10.22 7.84
CA PHE A 109 -9.95 9.30 7.02
C PHE A 109 -9.26 10.00 5.85
N GLU A 110 -9.98 10.86 5.12
CA GLU A 110 -9.43 11.67 4.02
C GLU A 110 -8.31 12.61 4.50
N ALA A 111 -8.49 13.26 5.65
CA ALA A 111 -7.47 14.14 6.22
C ALA A 111 -6.18 13.38 6.52
N GLU A 112 -6.28 12.16 7.06
CA GLU A 112 -5.11 11.33 7.35
C GLU A 112 -4.46 10.78 6.08
N LEU A 113 -5.26 10.43 5.07
CA LEU A 113 -4.77 10.05 3.75
C LEU A 113 -3.92 11.17 3.11
N ILE A 114 -4.39 12.41 3.20
CA ILE A 114 -3.66 13.60 2.73
C ILE A 114 -2.39 13.83 3.55
N ASN A 115 -2.44 13.63 4.87
CA ASN A 115 -1.25 13.76 5.73
C ASN A 115 -0.16 12.75 5.37
N VAL A 116 -0.51 11.47 5.18
CA VAL A 116 0.49 10.41 4.88
C VAL A 116 1.08 10.55 3.48
N THR A 117 0.32 11.10 2.54
CA THR A 117 0.82 11.31 1.17
C THR A 117 1.66 12.57 1.01
N ASN A 118 1.39 13.62 1.81
CA ASN A 118 2.21 14.84 1.84
C ASN A 118 3.34 14.77 2.87
N GLY A 119 3.25 13.88 3.85
CA GLY A 119 4.25 13.62 4.87
C GLY A 119 5.41 12.82 4.28
N GLY A 120 6.32 13.51 3.60
CA GLY A 120 7.67 13.00 3.47
C GLY A 120 8.29 12.99 4.87
N ASP A 121 8.76 11.82 5.32
CA ASP A 121 9.66 11.78 6.48
C ASP A 121 10.90 12.60 6.12
N GLU A 122 10.99 13.83 6.61
CA GLU A 122 12.17 14.70 6.45
C GLU A 122 13.43 14.08 7.11
N ASP A 123 13.24 12.99 7.86
CA ASP A 123 14.25 12.33 8.70
C ASP A 123 14.77 10.98 8.13
N ASP A 124 14.39 10.52 6.93
CA ASP A 124 15.07 9.37 6.28
C ASP A 124 16.25 9.85 5.40
N PRO A 125 17.51 9.71 5.87
CA PRO A 125 18.69 10.17 5.13
C PRO A 125 19.02 9.32 3.90
N ASN A 126 18.26 8.25 3.60
CA ASN A 126 18.63 7.30 2.55
C ASN A 126 17.66 7.17 1.37
N ASP A 127 16.49 7.81 1.33
CA ASP A 127 15.69 7.81 0.09
C ASP A 127 14.56 8.85 -0.05
N GLY A 128 14.38 9.80 0.88
CA GLY A 128 13.58 11.03 0.73
C GLY A 128 12.10 10.94 0.29
N LEU A 129 11.56 9.76 -0.02
CA LEU A 129 10.23 9.52 -0.56
C LEU A 129 9.43 8.62 0.38
N SER A 130 8.18 8.99 0.64
CA SER A 130 7.25 8.14 1.39
C SER A 130 6.97 6.82 0.66
N PRO A 131 6.53 5.75 1.35
CA PRO A 131 6.16 4.49 0.69
C PRO A 131 5.13 4.67 -0.43
N HIS A 132 4.22 5.63 -0.29
CA HIS A 132 3.26 5.98 -1.35
C HIS A 132 3.97 6.59 -2.56
N SER A 133 4.82 7.60 -2.36
CA SER A 133 5.57 8.24 -3.45
C SER A 133 6.47 7.23 -4.18
N LYS A 134 7.12 6.30 -3.46
CA LYS A 134 7.90 5.22 -4.07
C LYS A 134 7.06 4.32 -4.97
N CYS A 135 5.84 3.97 -4.54
CA CYS A 135 4.90 3.20 -5.35
C CYS A 135 4.52 3.95 -6.64
N ILE A 136 4.21 5.24 -6.52
CA ILE A 136 3.86 6.09 -7.67
C ILE A 136 5.02 6.17 -8.66
N GLU A 137 6.26 6.41 -8.21
CA GLU A 137 7.43 6.45 -9.09
C GLU A 137 7.69 5.09 -9.77
N ALA A 138 7.55 3.97 -9.04
CA ALA A 138 7.65 2.64 -9.62
C ALA A 138 6.60 2.40 -10.72
N CYS A 139 5.39 2.94 -10.58
CA CYS A 139 4.38 2.93 -11.63
C CYS A 139 4.81 3.76 -12.85
N LYS A 140 5.49 4.90 -12.65
CA LYS A 140 6.01 5.69 -13.77
C LYS A 140 7.08 4.91 -14.51
N ASP A 141 8.04 4.34 -13.81
CA ASP A 141 9.16 3.61 -14.41
C ASP A 141 8.67 2.38 -15.18
N LYS A 142 7.71 1.63 -14.61
CA LYS A 142 7.17 0.41 -15.22
C LYS A 142 6.28 0.69 -16.43
N TYR A 143 5.54 1.80 -16.41
CA TYR A 143 4.54 2.13 -17.43
C TYR A 143 4.91 3.38 -18.26
N THR A 144 6.21 3.52 -18.54
CA THR A 144 6.76 4.49 -19.50
C THR A 144 7.66 3.75 -20.48
N ASP A 145 7.53 4.03 -21.77
CA ASP A 145 8.37 3.44 -22.82
C ASP A 145 9.75 4.13 -22.93
N GLU A 146 10.61 3.60 -23.80
CA GLU A 146 11.97 4.12 -24.00
C GLU A 146 12.00 5.57 -24.51
N ASP A 147 10.92 6.02 -25.18
CA ASP A 147 10.76 7.37 -25.69
C ASP A 147 10.18 8.34 -24.64
N GLY A 148 9.88 7.84 -23.42
CA GLY A 148 9.29 8.62 -22.34
C GLY A 148 7.77 8.76 -22.43
N ASN A 149 7.11 8.07 -23.37
CA ASN A 149 5.66 8.07 -23.46
C ASN A 149 5.05 7.07 -22.49
N LYS A 150 3.85 7.40 -22.03
CA LYS A 150 3.10 6.52 -21.13
C LYS A 150 2.55 5.34 -21.90
N ILE A 151 2.51 4.18 -21.25
CA ILE A 151 1.87 2.98 -21.77
C ILE A 151 0.70 2.56 -20.88
N LYS A 152 -0.21 1.76 -21.45
CA LYS A 152 -1.43 1.31 -20.79
C LYS A 152 -1.14 0.66 -19.43
N GLY A 153 -1.92 1.05 -18.42
CA GLY A 153 -1.86 0.49 -17.07
C GLY A 153 -1.18 1.39 -16.03
N ARG A 154 -0.67 2.56 -16.43
CA ARG A 154 -0.09 3.52 -15.49
C ARG A 154 -1.12 4.05 -14.49
N GLY A 155 -2.32 4.42 -14.96
CA GLY A 155 -3.41 4.86 -14.09
C GLY A 155 -3.81 3.78 -13.09
N SER A 156 -4.16 2.58 -13.55
CA SER A 156 -4.52 1.48 -12.64
C SER A 156 -3.41 1.14 -11.63
N CYS A 157 -2.13 1.23 -12.01
CA CYS A 157 -1.02 1.09 -11.08
C CYS A 157 -1.03 2.17 -9.99
N LYS A 158 -1.17 3.44 -10.36
CA LYS A 158 -1.29 4.56 -9.40
C LYS A 158 -2.50 4.41 -8.49
N ALA A 159 -3.64 3.97 -9.02
CA ALA A 159 -4.85 3.74 -8.23
C ALA A 159 -4.63 2.68 -7.15
N ASN A 160 -3.90 1.61 -7.47
CA ASN A 160 -3.51 0.61 -6.47
C ASN A 160 -2.58 1.20 -5.38
N CYS A 161 -1.67 2.12 -5.71
CA CYS A 161 -0.85 2.78 -4.70
C CYS A 161 -1.69 3.57 -3.67
N TRP A 162 -2.77 4.21 -4.12
CA TRP A 162 -3.72 4.90 -3.23
C TRP A 162 -4.47 3.91 -2.34
N VAL A 163 -4.96 2.80 -2.91
CA VAL A 163 -5.62 1.73 -2.14
C VAL A 163 -4.69 1.13 -1.08
N ASP A 164 -3.45 0.81 -1.44
CA ASP A 164 -2.48 0.25 -0.52
C ASP A 164 -2.16 1.22 0.63
N THR A 165 -2.14 2.51 0.34
CA THR A 165 -1.95 3.56 1.36
C THR A 165 -3.15 3.63 2.30
N ALA A 166 -4.36 3.59 1.75
CA ALA A 166 -5.59 3.57 2.53
C ALA A 166 -5.68 2.35 3.46
N ILE A 167 -5.29 1.16 2.99
CA ILE A 167 -5.27 -0.05 3.82
C ILE A 167 -4.24 0.08 4.95
N ARG A 168 -3.04 0.58 4.65
CA ARG A 168 -2.01 0.81 5.70
C ARG A 168 -2.50 1.76 6.77
N LEU A 169 -3.27 2.79 6.41
CA LEU A 169 -3.90 3.68 7.40
C LEU A 169 -4.91 2.94 8.27
N MET A 170 -5.74 2.08 7.69
CA MET A 170 -6.69 1.26 8.45
C MET A 170 -5.99 0.29 9.42
N ASP A 171 -4.83 -0.24 9.03
CA ASP A 171 -4.03 -1.20 9.81
C ASP A 171 -3.15 -0.54 10.87
N ALA A 172 -2.62 0.65 10.61
CA ALA A 172 -1.84 1.43 11.56
C ALA A 172 -2.65 1.81 12.81
N GLY A 173 -3.97 1.55 12.81
CA GLY A 173 -4.85 1.78 13.95
C GLY A 173 -4.73 3.21 14.42
N VAL A 174 -4.81 4.16 13.47
CA VAL A 174 -4.62 5.59 13.69
C VAL A 174 -5.28 5.95 15.03
N PRO A 175 -4.49 6.30 16.06
CA PRO A 175 -5.05 6.62 17.36
C PRO A 175 -5.71 8.00 17.25
N PHE A 176 -7.03 8.02 17.11
CA PHE A 176 -7.84 9.23 17.17
C PHE A 176 -8.04 9.72 18.61
#